data_AF-A0A975ZQK8-F1
#
_entry.id   AF-A0A975ZQK8-F1
#
_cell.length_a   1.000
_cell.length_b   1.000
_cell.length_c   1.000
_cell.angle_alpha   90.00
_cell.angle_beta   90.00
_cell.angle_gamma   90.00
#
_symmetry.space_group_name_H-M   'P 1'
#
loop_
_entity.id
_entity.type
_entity.pdbx_description
1 polymer ?
#
loop_
_entity_poly.entity_id
_entity_poly.type
_entity_poly.pdbx_seq_one_letter_code
_entity_poly.pdbx_strand_id
1 'polypeptide(L)'
;MATVAIILGLRKWRPHWPGMLVAVGAAALATALLNLPVQTIGTKFGGIPSTLPAPSLPDLSLDKVMAVLPAAISFTLLGAIESLLSAVVADGMTGRRHRSNCELVAQGAANLGSALFGGFCVSGTIARTATNVRSGAHGPGSGMLHALFILLFMAVAAPLAAYIPLAALAGVLAVVAWNMIEKPAIAILVRSGWGEATVLAATFFLTIFRDLTEAIVVGFALGSVLFIQRMSKTTAISTQTPLVGRDEADGAHPRGSYDEEAAANPEVVVYRITGALFFGATASIGSGRDQLGDDRWLTDTPKHFRSVYPVRHIPETDHGHFRRIAVRHVQRFCPATGRSRASP
;
A
#
# COMPACT_ATOMS: atom_id res chain seq x y z
N MET A 1 -29.62 6.93 -18.76
CA MET A 1 -29.14 6.33 -20.03
C MET A 1 -28.68 7.36 -21.05
N ALA A 2 -29.48 8.37 -21.40
CA ALA A 2 -29.09 9.40 -22.37
C ALA A 2 -27.73 10.08 -22.07
N THR A 3 -27.49 10.47 -20.81
CA THR A 3 -26.20 11.04 -20.37
C THR A 3 -25.02 10.10 -20.66
N VAL A 4 -25.16 8.81 -20.40
CA VAL A 4 -24.13 7.79 -20.69
C VAL A 4 -23.89 7.70 -22.19
N ALA A 5 -24.96 7.65 -22.98
CA ALA A 5 -24.87 7.59 -24.44
C ALA A 5 -24.14 8.81 -25.03
N ILE A 6 -24.44 10.01 -24.52
CA ILE A 6 -23.74 11.24 -24.93
C ILE A 6 -22.26 11.16 -24.57
N ILE A 7 -21.91 10.77 -23.34
CA ILE A 7 -20.51 10.67 -22.90
C ILE A 7 -19.73 9.68 -23.78
N LEU A 8 -20.27 8.48 -24.01
CA LEU A 8 -19.60 7.44 -24.79
C LEU A 8 -19.54 7.79 -26.28
N GLY A 9 -20.61 8.39 -26.82
CA GLY A 9 -20.67 8.86 -28.20
C GLY A 9 -19.64 9.96 -28.46
N LEU A 10 -19.58 10.96 -27.58
CA LEU A 10 -18.61 12.05 -27.71
C LEU A 10 -17.17 11.56 -27.54
N ARG A 11 -16.92 10.62 -26.63
CA ARG A 11 -15.61 9.98 -26.46
C ARG A 11 -15.14 9.29 -27.75
N LYS A 12 -16.05 8.69 -28.52
CA LYS A 12 -15.74 8.03 -29.80
C LYS A 12 -15.51 9.02 -30.95
N TRP A 13 -16.28 10.10 -31.02
CA TRP A 13 -16.27 11.03 -32.17
C TRP A 13 -15.37 12.24 -31.98
N ARG A 14 -15.29 12.78 -30.77
CA ARG A 14 -14.52 13.98 -30.39
C ARG A 14 -13.85 13.76 -29.01
N PRO A 15 -12.83 12.89 -28.91
CA PRO A 15 -12.24 12.50 -27.62
C PRO A 15 -11.61 13.65 -26.82
N HIS A 16 -11.24 14.76 -27.47
CA HIS A 16 -10.66 15.94 -26.83
C HIS A 16 -11.70 16.87 -26.17
N TRP A 17 -13.00 16.65 -26.41
CA TRP A 17 -14.06 17.50 -25.87
C TRP A 17 -14.45 17.05 -24.44
N PRO A 18 -14.90 17.98 -23.58
CA PRO A 18 -15.28 17.67 -22.20
C PRO A 18 -16.64 16.95 -22.14
N GLY A 19 -16.65 15.66 -22.51
CA GLY A 19 -17.88 14.89 -22.72
C GLY A 19 -18.83 14.81 -21.52
N MET A 20 -18.30 14.76 -20.29
CA MET A 20 -19.12 14.80 -19.08
C MET A 20 -19.83 16.16 -18.91
N LEU A 21 -19.13 17.27 -19.15
CA LEU A 21 -19.70 18.61 -19.05
C LEU A 21 -20.77 18.84 -20.12
N VAL A 22 -20.50 18.41 -21.36
CA VAL A 22 -21.48 18.47 -22.46
C VAL A 22 -22.72 17.64 -22.14
N ALA A 23 -22.55 16.43 -21.61
CA ALA A 23 -23.68 15.55 -21.27
C ALA A 23 -24.54 16.11 -20.13
N VAL A 24 -23.93 16.71 -19.10
CA VAL A 24 -24.65 17.37 -18.00
C VAL A 24 -25.37 18.63 -18.51
N GLY A 25 -24.71 19.47 -19.29
CA GLY A 25 -25.31 20.68 -19.86
C GLY A 25 -26.47 20.36 -20.81
N ALA A 26 -26.30 19.37 -21.70
CA ALA A 26 -27.37 18.93 -22.59
C ALA A 26 -28.55 18.32 -21.82
N ALA A 27 -28.29 17.55 -20.76
CA ALA A 27 -29.35 17.01 -19.91
C ALA A 27 -30.10 18.13 -19.15
N ALA A 28 -29.39 19.10 -18.58
CA ALA A 28 -30.00 20.25 -17.91
C ALA A 28 -30.87 21.07 -18.88
N LEU A 29 -30.37 21.34 -20.08
CA LEU A 29 -31.11 22.06 -21.12
C LEU A 29 -32.35 21.29 -21.58
N ALA A 30 -32.22 19.99 -21.85
CA ALA A 30 -33.34 19.14 -22.26
C ALA A 30 -34.42 19.06 -21.17
N THR A 31 -34.01 18.89 -19.90
CA THR A 31 -34.95 18.89 -18.78
C THR A 31 -35.68 20.21 -18.64
N ALA A 32 -34.98 21.34 -18.78
CA ALA A 32 -35.58 22.67 -18.66
C ALA A 32 -36.51 23.00 -19.84
N LEU A 33 -36.10 22.73 -21.08
CA LEU A 33 -36.88 23.08 -22.29
C LEU A 33 -38.09 22.16 -22.50
N LEU A 34 -37.96 20.87 -22.17
CA LEU A 34 -39.03 19.90 -22.35
C LEU A 34 -39.89 19.72 -21.09
N ASN A 35 -39.58 20.46 -20.02
CA ASN A 35 -40.24 20.40 -18.72
C ASN A 35 -40.36 18.96 -18.18
N LEU A 36 -39.27 18.21 -18.24
CA LEU A 36 -39.26 16.79 -17.86
C LEU A 36 -39.47 16.64 -16.34
N PRO A 37 -40.29 15.67 -15.88
CA PRO A 37 -40.58 15.46 -14.46
C PRO A 37 -39.43 14.72 -13.76
N VAL A 38 -38.25 15.33 -13.68
CA VAL A 38 -37.06 14.76 -13.03
C VAL A 38 -36.56 15.68 -11.92
N GLN A 39 -36.12 15.07 -10.81
CA GLN A 39 -35.52 15.82 -9.71
C GLN A 39 -34.20 16.44 -10.15
N THR A 40 -34.04 17.73 -9.89
CA THR A 40 -32.80 18.50 -10.05
C THR A 40 -32.16 18.80 -8.70
N ILE A 41 -30.90 19.24 -8.69
CA ILE A 41 -30.23 19.72 -7.47
C ILE A 41 -31.06 20.81 -6.78
N GLY A 42 -31.61 21.77 -7.54
CA GLY A 42 -32.44 22.84 -7.03
C GLY A 42 -33.69 22.34 -6.33
N THR A 43 -34.46 21.46 -7.00
CA THR A 43 -35.73 20.95 -6.45
C THR A 43 -35.54 20.05 -5.23
N LYS A 44 -34.44 19.28 -5.14
CA LYS A 44 -34.23 18.32 -4.06
C LYS A 44 -33.47 18.89 -2.87
N PHE A 45 -32.47 19.74 -3.13
CA PHE A 45 -31.51 20.19 -2.11
C PHE A 45 -31.57 21.70 -1.85
N GLY A 46 -32.47 22.44 -2.53
CA GLY A 46 -32.57 23.90 -2.36
C GLY A 46 -31.50 24.70 -3.11
N GLY A 47 -30.78 24.05 -4.03
CA GLY A 47 -29.70 24.67 -4.81
C GLY A 47 -28.33 24.47 -4.17
N ILE A 48 -27.35 25.27 -4.62
CA ILE A 48 -25.99 25.28 -4.07
C ILE A 48 -25.78 26.63 -3.37
N PRO A 49 -25.24 26.68 -2.14
CA PRO A 49 -24.88 27.92 -1.47
C PRO A 49 -24.00 28.80 -2.36
N SER A 50 -24.37 30.06 -2.53
CA SER A 50 -23.65 31.04 -3.35
C SER A 50 -22.63 31.87 -2.55
N THR A 51 -22.58 31.67 -1.23
CA THR A 51 -21.65 32.36 -0.35
C THR A 51 -20.43 31.50 -0.03
N LEU A 52 -19.29 32.16 0.16
CA LEU A 52 -18.10 31.51 0.70
C LEU A 52 -18.36 31.12 2.17
N PRO A 53 -18.13 29.85 2.56
CA PRO A 53 -18.27 29.45 3.95
C PRO A 53 -17.26 30.20 4.82
N ALA A 54 -17.70 30.69 5.97
CA ALA A 54 -16.80 31.23 6.98
C ALA A 54 -16.08 30.07 7.70
N PRO A 55 -14.83 30.25 8.14
CA PRO A 55 -14.14 29.22 8.92
C PRO A 55 -14.88 28.99 10.24
N SER A 56 -15.19 27.73 10.53
CA SER A 56 -15.87 27.30 11.75
C SER A 56 -15.18 26.08 12.33
N LEU A 57 -15.02 26.04 13.65
CA LEU A 57 -14.55 24.83 14.33
C LEU A 57 -15.70 23.83 14.44
N PRO A 58 -15.49 22.55 14.10
CA PRO A 58 -16.49 21.53 14.31
C PRO A 58 -16.74 21.33 15.81
N ASP A 59 -17.94 20.87 16.18
CA ASP A 59 -18.27 20.53 17.56
C ASP A 59 -17.49 19.28 18.00
N LEU A 60 -16.47 19.49 18.84
CA LEU A 60 -15.55 18.47 19.33
C LEU A 60 -16.05 17.94 20.68
N SER A 61 -16.83 16.87 20.66
CA SER A 61 -17.11 16.05 21.84
C SER A 61 -16.33 14.74 21.78
N LEU A 62 -15.93 14.22 22.95
CA LEU A 62 -15.20 12.94 23.02
C LEU A 62 -16.01 11.80 22.36
N ASP A 63 -17.32 11.79 22.58
CA ASP A 63 -18.23 10.80 21.99
C ASP A 63 -18.23 10.87 20.46
N LYS A 64 -18.27 12.09 19.88
CA LYS A 64 -18.20 12.28 18.43
C LYS A 64 -16.84 11.83 17.88
N VAL A 65 -15.75 12.18 18.56
CA VAL A 65 -14.40 11.75 18.16
C VAL A 65 -14.31 10.23 18.11
N MET A 66 -14.76 9.54 19.16
CA MET A 66 -14.77 8.07 19.22
C MET A 66 -15.67 7.46 18.13
N ALA A 67 -16.83 8.07 17.85
CA ALA A 67 -17.75 7.59 16.83
C ALA A 67 -17.18 7.70 15.40
N VAL A 68 -16.44 8.77 15.08
CA VAL A 68 -15.89 8.97 13.72
C VAL A 68 -14.49 8.40 13.54
N LEU A 69 -13.80 8.01 14.62
CA LEU A 69 -12.42 7.54 14.59
C LEU A 69 -12.18 6.38 13.61
N PRO A 70 -13.03 5.33 13.52
CA PRO A 70 -12.83 4.24 12.56
C PRO A 70 -12.88 4.72 11.10
N ALA A 71 -13.81 5.61 10.78
CA ALA A 71 -13.92 6.20 9.45
C ALA A 71 -12.72 7.13 9.17
N ALA A 72 -12.31 7.95 10.15
CA ALA A 72 -11.18 8.86 10.03
C ALA A 72 -9.87 8.10 9.73
N ILE A 73 -9.60 7.00 10.44
CA ILE A 73 -8.44 6.13 10.17
C ILE A 73 -8.51 5.55 8.75
N SER A 74 -9.68 5.07 8.34
CA SER A 74 -9.88 4.47 7.01
C SER A 74 -9.66 5.48 5.88
N PHE A 75 -10.23 6.69 5.98
CA PHE A 75 -10.02 7.76 5.01
C PHE A 75 -8.58 8.29 5.02
N THR A 76 -7.94 8.33 6.19
CA THR A 76 -6.52 8.73 6.29
C THR A 76 -5.62 7.72 5.58
N LEU A 77 -5.84 6.42 5.80
CA LEU A 77 -5.08 5.37 5.13
C LEU A 77 -5.30 5.38 3.61
N LEU A 78 -6.55 5.44 3.17
CA LEU A 78 -6.91 5.51 1.75
C LEU A 78 -6.29 6.77 1.10
N GLY A 79 -6.47 7.92 1.73
CA GLY A 79 -5.93 9.19 1.25
C GLY A 79 -4.41 9.19 1.17
N ALA A 80 -3.72 8.66 2.19
CA ALA A 80 -2.26 8.56 2.20
C ALA A 80 -1.76 7.68 1.06
N ILE A 81 -2.38 6.52 0.83
CA ILE A 81 -2.03 5.61 -0.27
C ILE A 81 -2.23 6.31 -1.61
N GLU A 82 -3.37 6.96 -1.83
CA GLU A 82 -3.66 7.64 -3.09
C GLU A 82 -2.73 8.83 -3.35
N SER A 83 -2.40 9.63 -2.33
CA SER A 83 -1.48 10.76 -2.48
C SER A 83 -0.07 10.27 -2.80
N LEU A 84 0.43 9.25 -2.09
CA LEU A 84 1.74 8.68 -2.35
C LEU A 84 1.81 7.98 -3.72
N LEU A 85 0.77 7.25 -4.14
CA LEU A 85 0.71 6.67 -5.48
C LEU A 85 0.68 7.75 -6.56
N SER A 86 -0.04 8.86 -6.34
CA SER A 86 -0.04 10.01 -7.23
C SER A 86 1.35 10.65 -7.34
N ALA A 87 2.06 10.79 -6.22
CA ALA A 87 3.42 11.30 -6.18
C ALA A 87 4.41 10.38 -6.90
N VAL A 88 4.32 9.05 -6.72
CA VAL A 88 5.16 8.06 -7.44
C VAL A 88 4.93 8.13 -8.94
N VAL A 89 3.69 8.30 -9.39
CA VAL A 89 3.39 8.47 -10.82
C VAL A 89 3.99 9.78 -11.34
N ALA A 90 3.87 10.88 -10.60
CA ALA A 90 4.48 12.15 -10.98
C ALA A 90 6.01 12.09 -11.04
N ASP A 91 6.65 11.41 -10.08
CA ASP A 91 8.08 11.17 -10.04
C ASP A 91 8.53 10.40 -11.29
N GLY A 92 7.83 9.33 -11.64
CA GLY A 92 8.12 8.54 -12.85
C GLY A 92 7.99 9.34 -14.14
N MET A 93 7.10 10.34 -14.18
CA MET A 93 6.89 11.19 -15.35
C MET A 93 7.85 12.39 -15.44
N THR A 94 8.37 12.85 -14.30
CA THR A 94 9.22 14.07 -14.23
C THR A 94 10.70 13.77 -13.98
N GLY A 95 11.04 12.53 -13.61
CA GLY A 95 12.39 12.14 -13.19
C GLY A 95 12.81 12.68 -11.81
N ARG A 96 11.88 13.31 -11.08
CA ARG A 96 12.11 13.83 -9.72
C ARG A 96 11.80 12.75 -8.68
N ARG A 97 12.09 13.07 -7.41
CA ARG A 97 11.67 12.27 -6.26
C ARG A 97 10.93 13.14 -5.25
N HIS A 98 9.74 12.69 -4.88
CA HIS A 98 8.98 13.29 -3.80
C HIS A 98 9.58 12.94 -2.43
N ARG A 99 9.16 13.68 -1.41
CA ARG A 99 9.44 13.35 0.00
C ARG A 99 8.14 12.90 0.64
N SER A 100 8.00 11.61 0.93
CA SER A 100 6.74 11.02 1.41
C SER A 100 6.25 11.65 2.71
N ASN A 101 7.13 11.92 3.67
CA ASN A 101 6.75 12.60 4.92
C ASN A 101 6.19 14.01 4.68
N CYS A 102 6.78 14.77 3.74
CA CYS A 102 6.27 16.09 3.40
C CYS A 102 4.89 16.01 2.74
N GLU A 103 4.67 15.02 1.86
CA GLU A 103 3.39 14.78 1.20
C GLU A 103 2.29 14.48 2.22
N LEU A 104 2.55 13.57 3.16
CA LEU A 104 1.59 13.19 4.20
C LEU A 104 1.25 14.34 5.15
N VAL A 105 2.26 15.12 5.58
CA VAL A 105 2.04 16.30 6.43
C VAL A 105 1.25 17.37 5.68
N ALA A 106 1.55 17.62 4.41
CA ALA A 106 0.81 18.56 3.58
C ALA A 106 -0.65 18.13 3.38
N GLN A 107 -0.90 16.84 3.16
CA GLN A 107 -2.25 16.29 3.05
C GLN A 107 -3.03 16.42 4.37
N GLY A 108 -2.37 16.20 5.52
CA GLY A 108 -2.97 16.43 6.83
C GLY A 108 -3.37 17.90 7.02
N ALA A 109 -2.46 18.84 6.70
CA ALA A 109 -2.75 20.27 6.77
C ALA A 109 -3.88 20.69 5.81
N ALA A 110 -3.93 20.12 4.60
CA ALA A 110 -5.00 20.37 3.64
C ALA A 110 -6.37 19.89 4.16
N ASN A 111 -6.42 18.73 4.82
CA ASN A 111 -7.65 18.21 5.40
C ASN A 111 -8.12 18.99 6.63
N LEU A 112 -7.20 19.45 7.49
CA LEU A 112 -7.53 20.38 8.58
C LEU A 112 -8.11 21.69 8.02
N GLY A 113 -7.49 22.24 6.97
CA GLY A 113 -8.00 23.41 6.26
C GLY A 113 -9.39 23.16 5.68
N SER A 114 -9.59 22.06 4.95
CA SER A 114 -10.89 21.67 4.37
C SER A 114 -11.99 21.61 5.43
N ALA A 115 -11.72 20.94 6.56
CA ALA A 115 -12.68 20.77 7.65
C ALA A 115 -13.15 22.11 8.26
N LEU A 116 -12.26 23.11 8.37
CA LEU A 116 -12.61 24.43 8.89
C LEU A 116 -13.64 25.16 8.01
N PHE A 117 -13.66 24.89 6.70
CA PHE A 117 -14.61 25.50 5.76
C PHE A 117 -15.82 24.60 5.47
N GLY A 118 -16.07 23.57 6.30
CA GLY A 118 -17.15 22.59 6.08
C GLY A 118 -16.92 21.67 4.89
N GLY A 119 -15.67 21.56 4.44
CA GLY A 119 -15.27 20.71 3.33
C GLY A 119 -15.18 19.24 3.69
N PHE A 120 -15.16 18.39 2.67
CA PHE A 120 -14.98 16.95 2.82
C PHE A 120 -13.49 16.57 2.83
N CYS A 121 -13.18 15.32 3.12
CA CYS A 121 -11.81 14.80 3.05
C CYS A 121 -11.26 14.94 1.61
N VAL A 122 -10.00 15.40 1.52
CA VAL A 122 -9.27 15.63 0.26
C VAL A 122 -8.04 14.73 0.15
N SER A 123 -7.72 14.33 -1.08
CA SER A 123 -6.63 13.41 -1.40
C SER A 123 -6.00 13.75 -2.76
N GLY A 124 -4.79 13.25 -2.99
CA GLY A 124 -4.16 13.28 -4.31
C GLY A 124 -4.92 12.41 -5.32
N THR A 125 -4.91 12.80 -6.59
CA THR A 125 -5.54 12.03 -7.67
C THR A 125 -4.55 11.76 -8.78
N ILE A 126 -4.29 10.47 -9.04
CA ILE A 126 -3.31 10.01 -10.03
C ILE A 126 -3.64 10.59 -11.41
N ALA A 127 -4.90 10.46 -11.83
CA ALA A 127 -5.35 10.91 -13.15
C ALA A 127 -5.18 12.43 -13.34
N ARG A 128 -5.51 13.24 -12.33
CA ARG A 128 -5.35 14.71 -12.40
C ARG A 128 -3.88 15.08 -12.42
N THR A 129 -3.07 14.45 -11.57
CA THR A 129 -1.62 14.68 -11.51
C THR A 129 -0.95 14.33 -12.84
N ALA A 130 -1.23 13.15 -13.39
CA ALA A 130 -0.69 12.71 -14.67
C ALA A 130 -1.12 13.63 -15.82
N THR A 131 -2.39 14.06 -15.84
CA THR A 131 -2.88 15.03 -16.84
C THR A 131 -2.15 16.36 -16.71
N ASN A 132 -1.99 16.86 -15.48
CA ASN A 132 -1.33 18.13 -15.20
C ASN A 132 0.15 18.11 -15.64
N VAL A 133 0.88 17.02 -15.35
CA VAL A 133 2.27 16.85 -15.79
C VAL A 133 2.36 16.76 -17.33
N ARG A 134 1.46 16.02 -17.98
CA ARG A 134 1.41 15.94 -19.46
C ARG A 134 1.12 17.29 -20.12
N SER A 135 0.40 18.16 -19.43
CA SER A 135 0.14 19.54 -19.85
C SER A 135 1.31 20.51 -19.57
N GLY A 136 2.47 20.02 -19.11
CA GLY A 136 3.68 20.83 -18.90
C GLY A 136 3.73 21.54 -17.55
N ALA A 137 2.95 21.12 -16.55
CA ALA A 137 3.05 21.71 -15.22
C ALA A 137 4.33 21.25 -14.49
N HIS A 138 5.11 22.21 -13.99
CA HIS A 138 6.39 21.94 -13.31
C HIS A 138 6.46 22.44 -11.85
N GLY A 139 5.37 23.03 -11.32
CA GLY A 139 5.33 23.60 -9.97
C GLY A 139 3.92 23.73 -9.38
N PRO A 140 3.81 24.23 -8.14
CA PRO A 140 2.54 24.28 -7.39
C PRO A 140 1.52 25.28 -7.98
N GLY A 141 1.99 26.23 -8.80
CA GLY A 141 1.15 27.27 -9.40
C GLY A 141 -0.03 26.72 -10.21
N SER A 142 0.13 25.59 -10.90
CA SER A 142 -0.99 24.95 -11.63
C SER A 142 -2.12 24.53 -10.68
N GLY A 143 -1.80 23.95 -9.53
CA GLY A 143 -2.78 23.57 -8.52
C GLY A 143 -3.49 24.78 -7.89
N MET A 144 -2.74 25.86 -7.61
CA MET A 144 -3.30 27.11 -7.09
C MET A 144 -4.27 27.76 -8.09
N LEU A 145 -3.90 27.81 -9.37
CA LEU A 145 -4.77 28.30 -10.44
C LEU A 145 -5.99 27.41 -10.60
N HIS A 146 -5.85 26.08 -10.52
CA HIS A 146 -6.99 25.17 -10.59
C HIS A 146 -8.01 25.42 -9.47
N ALA A 147 -7.55 25.62 -8.24
CA ALA A 147 -8.42 25.97 -7.12
C ALA A 147 -9.12 27.33 -7.34
N LEU A 148 -8.39 28.33 -7.84
CA LEU A 148 -8.97 29.64 -8.18
C LEU A 148 -10.03 29.55 -9.29
N PHE A 149 -9.76 28.78 -10.35
CA PHE A 149 -10.72 28.56 -11.44
C PHE A 149 -11.97 27.84 -10.95
N ILE A 150 -11.83 26.82 -10.10
CA ILE A 150 -12.99 26.15 -9.48
C ILE A 150 -13.79 27.15 -8.65
N LEU A 151 -13.13 27.96 -7.83
CA LEU A 151 -13.82 28.96 -7.01
C LEU A 151 -14.59 29.97 -7.86
N LEU A 152 -13.97 30.54 -8.89
CA LEU A 152 -14.62 31.47 -9.80
C LEU A 152 -15.77 30.81 -10.56
N PHE A 153 -15.56 29.59 -11.05
CA PHE A 153 -16.59 28.83 -11.74
C PHE A 153 -17.78 28.55 -10.81
N MET A 154 -17.53 28.16 -9.56
CA MET A 154 -18.61 27.97 -8.59
C MET A 154 -19.34 29.27 -8.29
N ALA A 155 -18.63 30.40 -8.12
CA ALA A 155 -19.27 31.69 -7.86
C ALA A 155 -20.22 32.13 -8.99
N VAL A 156 -19.87 31.85 -10.25
CA VAL A 156 -20.68 32.22 -11.41
C VAL A 156 -21.73 31.15 -11.77
N ALA A 157 -21.36 29.88 -11.70
CA ALA A 157 -22.18 28.75 -12.16
C ALA A 157 -23.05 28.12 -11.05
N ALA A 158 -22.92 28.52 -9.78
CA ALA A 158 -23.77 28.02 -8.70
C ALA A 158 -25.28 28.11 -9.01
N PRO A 159 -25.81 29.21 -9.59
CA PRO A 159 -27.22 29.27 -9.97
C PRO A 159 -27.59 28.26 -11.08
N LEU A 160 -26.68 28.03 -12.03
CA LEU A 160 -26.88 27.05 -13.11
C LEU A 160 -26.89 25.62 -12.59
N ALA A 161 -26.13 25.35 -11.52
CA ALA A 161 -26.05 24.02 -10.93
C ALA A 161 -27.40 23.54 -10.38
N ALA A 162 -28.30 24.45 -9.99
CA ALA A 162 -29.65 24.10 -9.54
C ALA A 162 -30.48 23.36 -10.61
N TYR A 163 -30.18 23.57 -11.90
CA TYR A 163 -30.87 22.93 -13.02
C TYR A 163 -30.34 21.53 -13.35
N ILE A 164 -29.25 21.09 -12.72
CA ILE A 164 -28.64 19.80 -13.02
C ILE A 164 -29.58 18.67 -12.59
N PRO A 165 -30.04 17.80 -13.51
CA PRO A 165 -30.89 16.66 -13.17
C PRO A 165 -30.08 15.59 -12.43
N LEU A 166 -30.65 15.01 -11.37
CA LEU A 166 -30.00 13.93 -10.61
C LEU A 166 -29.79 12.68 -11.48
N ALA A 167 -30.68 12.44 -12.45
CA ALA A 167 -30.51 11.36 -13.43
C ALA A 167 -29.25 11.54 -14.31
N ALA A 168 -28.85 12.80 -14.58
CA ALA A 168 -27.62 13.08 -15.31
C ALA A 168 -26.39 12.77 -14.46
N LEU A 169 -26.40 13.17 -13.17
CA LEU A 169 -25.34 12.84 -12.23
C LEU A 169 -25.19 11.33 -12.06
N ALA A 170 -26.28 10.58 -11.95
CA ALA A 170 -26.24 9.12 -11.91
C ALA A 170 -25.55 8.51 -13.14
N GLY A 171 -25.83 9.05 -14.34
CA GLY A 171 -25.17 8.65 -15.57
C GLY A 171 -23.67 8.94 -15.59
N VAL A 172 -23.27 10.13 -15.12
CA VAL A 172 -21.85 10.50 -14.96
C VAL A 172 -21.16 9.54 -13.98
N LEU A 173 -21.74 9.31 -12.81
CA LEU A 173 -21.18 8.43 -11.77
C LEU A 173 -21.05 6.99 -12.26
N ALA A 174 -22.01 6.47 -13.03
CA ALA A 174 -21.90 5.14 -13.62
C ALA A 174 -20.70 5.02 -14.59
N VAL A 175 -20.47 6.04 -15.43
CA VAL A 175 -19.33 6.06 -16.35
C VAL A 175 -18.01 6.21 -15.59
N VAL A 176 -17.96 7.06 -14.57
CA VAL A 176 -16.78 7.24 -13.73
C VAL A 176 -16.44 5.94 -13.00
N ALA A 177 -17.42 5.31 -12.35
CA ALA A 177 -17.24 4.04 -11.66
C ALA A 177 -16.72 2.94 -12.62
N TRP A 178 -17.27 2.85 -13.83
CA TRP A 178 -16.80 1.88 -14.83
C TRP A 178 -15.35 2.14 -15.26
N ASN A 179 -14.97 3.40 -15.43
CA ASN A 179 -13.60 3.77 -15.83
C ASN A 179 -12.58 3.58 -14.69
N MET A 180 -13.01 3.54 -13.43
CA MET A 180 -12.13 3.28 -12.28
C MET A 180 -11.81 1.79 -12.08
N ILE A 181 -12.48 0.88 -12.80
CA ILE A 181 -12.21 -0.56 -12.69
C ILE A 181 -10.91 -0.91 -13.41
N GLU A 182 -9.85 -1.16 -12.63
CA GLU A 182 -8.55 -1.62 -13.12
C GLU A 182 -8.54 -3.13 -13.37
N LYS A 183 -9.19 -3.56 -14.47
CA LYS A 183 -9.27 -4.98 -14.87
C LYS A 183 -7.91 -5.68 -14.95
N PRO A 184 -6.82 -5.05 -15.46
CA PRO A 184 -5.52 -5.69 -15.50
C PRO A 184 -4.97 -5.97 -14.10
N ALA A 185 -5.11 -5.03 -13.16
CA ALA A 185 -4.66 -5.20 -11.77
C ALA A 185 -5.43 -6.33 -11.08
N ILE A 186 -6.76 -6.38 -11.25
CA ILE A 186 -7.60 -7.48 -10.76
C ILE A 186 -7.11 -8.82 -11.32
N ALA A 187 -6.87 -8.89 -12.63
CA ALA A 187 -6.41 -10.12 -13.27
C ALA A 187 -5.02 -10.57 -12.77
N ILE A 188 -4.12 -9.62 -12.48
CA ILE A 188 -2.81 -9.90 -11.89
C ILE A 188 -2.97 -10.44 -10.47
N LEU A 189 -3.78 -9.81 -9.62
CA LEU A 189 -4.00 -10.26 -8.23
C LEU A 189 -4.57 -11.69 -8.20
N VAL A 190 -5.61 -11.95 -8.99
CA VAL A 190 -6.24 -13.28 -9.04
C VAL A 190 -5.27 -14.36 -9.53
N ARG A 191 -4.38 -14.03 -10.48
CA ARG A 191 -3.37 -14.97 -10.99
C ARG A 191 -2.13 -15.10 -10.10
N SER A 192 -1.90 -14.16 -9.18
CA SER A 192 -0.71 -14.15 -8.31
C SER A 192 -0.76 -15.24 -7.23
N GLY A 193 -1.96 -15.68 -6.84
CA GLY A 193 -2.15 -16.78 -5.89
C GLY A 193 -3.45 -16.66 -5.10
N TRP A 194 -3.83 -17.75 -4.46
CA TRP A 194 -5.08 -17.85 -3.70
C TRP A 194 -5.20 -16.79 -2.59
N GLY A 195 -4.10 -16.48 -1.88
CA GLY A 195 -4.11 -15.46 -0.84
C GLY A 195 -4.57 -14.09 -1.34
N GLU A 196 -3.98 -13.59 -2.43
CA GLU A 196 -4.34 -12.28 -3.00
C GLU A 196 -5.76 -12.27 -3.55
N ALA A 197 -6.16 -13.37 -4.20
CA ALA A 197 -7.53 -13.53 -4.69
C ALA A 197 -8.55 -13.51 -3.55
N THR A 198 -8.24 -14.13 -2.40
CA THR A 198 -9.10 -14.11 -1.21
C THR A 198 -9.20 -12.72 -0.60
N VAL A 199 -8.09 -11.98 -0.48
CA VAL A 199 -8.12 -10.60 0.03
C VAL A 199 -8.96 -9.70 -0.88
N LEU A 200 -8.77 -9.83 -2.19
CA LEU A 200 -9.56 -9.09 -3.18
C LEU A 200 -11.05 -9.43 -3.09
N ALA A 201 -11.40 -10.73 -3.04
CA ALA A 201 -12.79 -11.16 -2.95
C ALA A 201 -13.44 -10.71 -1.64
N ALA A 202 -12.75 -10.87 -0.51
CA ALA A 202 -13.24 -10.47 0.81
C ALA A 202 -13.50 -8.97 0.86
N THR A 203 -12.53 -8.14 0.44
CA THR A 203 -12.69 -6.67 0.42
C THR A 203 -13.79 -6.22 -0.53
N PHE A 204 -13.90 -6.83 -1.71
CA PHE A 204 -14.96 -6.54 -2.69
C PHE A 204 -16.36 -6.85 -2.13
N PHE A 205 -16.57 -8.06 -1.63
CA PHE A 205 -17.89 -8.47 -1.13
C PHE A 205 -18.26 -7.76 0.18
N LEU A 206 -17.31 -7.50 1.07
CA LEU A 206 -17.56 -6.67 2.25
C LEU A 206 -17.99 -5.26 1.87
N THR A 207 -17.35 -4.64 0.88
CA THR A 207 -17.74 -3.29 0.43
C THR A 207 -19.18 -3.26 -0.12
N ILE A 208 -19.61 -4.33 -0.79
CA ILE A 208 -20.95 -4.41 -1.40
C ILE A 208 -22.03 -4.75 -0.36
N PHE A 209 -21.77 -5.70 0.53
CA PHE A 209 -22.79 -6.26 1.43
C PHE A 209 -22.76 -5.68 2.85
N ARG A 210 -21.67 -5.01 3.24
CA ARG A 210 -21.49 -4.37 4.54
C ARG A 210 -21.24 -2.88 4.35
N ASP A 211 -20.00 -2.44 4.55
CA ASP A 211 -19.58 -1.07 4.37
C ASP A 211 -18.10 -0.98 4.03
N LEU A 212 -17.70 0.19 3.52
CA LEU A 212 -16.33 0.48 3.11
C LEU A 212 -15.34 0.42 4.30
N THR A 213 -15.75 0.84 5.49
CA THR A 213 -14.88 0.89 6.68
C THR A 213 -14.53 -0.52 7.14
N GLU A 214 -15.52 -1.40 7.27
CA GLU A 214 -15.30 -2.82 7.61
C GLU A 214 -14.41 -3.49 6.56
N ALA A 215 -14.64 -3.23 5.27
CA ALA A 215 -13.82 -3.77 4.19
C ALA A 215 -12.34 -3.35 4.28
N ILE A 216 -12.06 -2.08 4.58
CA ILE A 216 -10.68 -1.58 4.74
C ILE A 216 -9.98 -2.25 5.92
N VAL A 217 -10.64 -2.32 7.09
CA VAL A 217 -10.06 -2.92 8.30
C VAL A 217 -9.74 -4.39 8.07
N VAL A 218 -10.69 -5.16 7.54
CA VAL A 218 -10.49 -6.59 7.25
C VAL A 218 -9.45 -6.79 6.16
N GLY A 219 -9.48 -6.00 5.09
CA GLY A 219 -8.50 -6.06 4.01
C GLY A 219 -7.07 -5.82 4.50
N PHE A 220 -6.88 -4.81 5.35
CA PHE A 220 -5.59 -4.52 5.97
C PHE A 220 -5.11 -5.66 6.88
N ALA A 221 -6.01 -6.23 7.69
CA ALA A 221 -5.68 -7.36 8.56
C ALA A 221 -5.27 -8.59 7.75
N LEU A 222 -6.04 -8.98 6.74
CA LEU A 222 -5.74 -10.13 5.89
C LEU A 222 -4.45 -9.91 5.08
N GLY A 223 -4.25 -8.71 4.52
CA GLY A 223 -3.03 -8.33 3.81
C GLY A 223 -1.79 -8.41 4.71
N SER A 224 -1.90 -7.96 5.95
CA SER A 224 -0.83 -8.06 6.96
C SER A 224 -0.47 -9.52 7.27
N VAL A 225 -1.49 -10.39 7.42
CA VAL A 225 -1.28 -11.83 7.62
C VAL A 225 -0.58 -12.47 6.42
N LEU A 226 -1.01 -12.16 5.19
CA LEU A 226 -0.37 -12.67 3.98
C LEU A 226 1.08 -12.20 3.86
N PHE A 227 1.35 -10.93 4.17
CA PHE A 227 2.70 -10.38 4.18
C PHE A 227 3.60 -11.15 5.16
N ILE A 228 3.12 -11.38 6.38
CA ILE A 228 3.83 -12.16 7.40
C ILE A 228 4.10 -13.59 6.91
N GLN A 229 3.11 -14.25 6.34
CA GLN A 229 3.25 -15.62 5.80
C GLN A 229 4.28 -15.67 4.66
N ARG A 230 4.27 -14.70 3.75
CA ARG A 230 5.24 -14.62 2.64
C ARG A 230 6.66 -14.41 3.15
N MET A 231 6.85 -13.51 4.10
CA MET A 231 8.17 -13.24 4.69
C MET A 231 8.70 -14.46 5.45
N SER A 232 7.82 -15.16 6.17
CA SER A 232 8.15 -16.41 6.88
C SER A 232 8.62 -17.52 5.91
N LYS A 233 7.94 -17.70 4.77
CA LYS A 233 8.33 -18.69 3.74
C LYS A 233 9.62 -18.33 3.00
N THR A 234 9.95 -17.05 2.90
CA THR A 234 11.19 -16.58 2.25
C THR A 234 12.42 -16.76 3.17
N THR A 235 12.21 -17.06 4.45
CA THR A 235 13.28 -17.43 5.37
C THR A 235 13.70 -18.87 5.11
N ALA A 236 14.52 -19.06 4.09
CA ALA A 236 15.08 -20.37 3.75
C ALA A 236 16.40 -20.58 4.50
N ILE A 237 16.50 -21.70 5.21
CA ILE A 237 17.77 -22.23 5.70
C ILE A 237 18.43 -22.89 4.49
N SER A 238 19.42 -22.23 3.89
CA SER A 238 20.18 -22.81 2.79
C SER A 238 21.42 -23.48 3.38
N THR A 239 21.45 -24.81 3.39
CA THR A 239 22.63 -25.59 3.73
C THR A 239 23.56 -25.57 2.52
N GLN A 240 24.43 -24.56 2.44
CA GLN A 240 25.55 -24.65 1.52
C GLN A 240 26.65 -25.45 2.21
N THR A 241 26.68 -26.76 1.96
CA THR A 241 27.94 -27.50 2.02
C THR A 241 28.81 -26.92 0.90
N PRO A 242 29.95 -26.26 1.18
CA PRO A 242 30.82 -25.82 0.12
C PRO A 242 31.37 -27.07 -0.56
N LEU A 243 30.93 -27.38 -1.78
CA LEU A 243 31.47 -28.51 -2.54
C LEU A 243 32.90 -28.21 -3.05
N VAL A 244 33.32 -26.93 -3.08
CA VAL A 244 34.67 -26.51 -3.47
C VAL A 244 35.00 -25.19 -2.75
N GLY A 245 36.21 -25.08 -2.18
CA GLY A 245 36.74 -23.82 -1.61
C GLY A 245 36.86 -22.71 -2.66
N ARG A 246 36.90 -21.44 -2.22
CA ARG A 246 37.16 -20.31 -3.13
C ARG A 246 38.56 -20.42 -3.72
N ASP A 247 38.64 -20.28 -5.04
CA ASP A 247 39.91 -20.19 -5.77
C ASP A 247 40.54 -18.82 -5.50
N GLU A 248 41.64 -18.82 -4.74
CA GLU A 248 42.47 -17.65 -4.46
C GLU A 248 43.86 -17.85 -5.11
N ALA A 249 44.36 -16.82 -5.78
CA ALA A 249 45.67 -16.87 -6.42
C ALA A 249 46.78 -17.09 -5.39
N ASP A 250 47.67 -18.05 -5.68
CA ASP A 250 48.70 -18.62 -4.80
C ASP A 250 49.71 -17.62 -4.15
N GLY A 251 49.63 -16.33 -4.46
CA GLY A 251 50.64 -15.33 -4.10
C GLY A 251 50.28 -14.35 -2.97
N ALA A 252 49.06 -14.38 -2.42
CA ALA A 252 48.62 -13.31 -1.50
C ALA A 252 49.02 -13.53 -0.02
N HIS A 253 49.24 -14.77 0.42
CA HIS A 253 49.64 -15.08 1.80
C HIS A 253 50.56 -16.33 1.84
N PRO A 254 51.61 -16.36 2.68
CA PRO A 254 52.32 -17.61 2.97
C PRO A 254 51.29 -18.59 3.55
N ARG A 255 51.10 -19.74 2.88
CA ARG A 255 50.24 -20.82 3.36
C ARG A 255 50.75 -21.28 4.74
N GLY A 256 50.18 -20.75 5.82
CA GLY A 256 50.10 -21.50 7.07
C GLY A 256 49.38 -22.81 6.76
N SER A 257 49.78 -23.91 7.42
CA SER A 257 49.27 -25.26 7.15
C SER A 257 47.76 -25.22 6.93
N TYR A 258 47.35 -25.48 5.69
CA TYR A 258 45.96 -25.68 5.33
C TYR A 258 45.51 -26.94 6.08
N ASP A 259 44.75 -26.75 7.14
CA ASP A 259 44.23 -27.84 7.96
C ASP A 259 42.98 -28.41 7.27
N GLU A 260 43.22 -29.32 6.33
CA GLU A 260 42.18 -30.04 5.58
C GLU A 260 41.18 -30.73 6.52
N GLU A 261 41.63 -31.18 7.70
CA GLU A 261 40.76 -31.83 8.69
C GLU A 261 39.71 -30.88 9.26
N ALA A 262 40.02 -29.59 9.43
CA ALA A 262 39.08 -28.62 9.96
C ALA A 262 38.03 -28.15 8.93
N ALA A 263 38.41 -28.08 7.65
CA ALA A 263 37.53 -27.67 6.56
C ALA A 263 36.68 -28.83 6.00
N ALA A 264 37.17 -30.07 6.11
CA ALA A 264 36.48 -31.29 5.69
C ALA A 264 35.84 -32.07 6.86
N ASN A 265 35.83 -31.52 8.09
CA ASN A 265 35.30 -32.21 9.26
C ASN A 265 33.80 -32.53 9.06
N PRO A 266 33.41 -33.82 8.99
CA PRO A 266 32.00 -34.22 8.88
C PRO A 266 31.17 -33.77 10.10
N GLU A 267 31.82 -33.43 11.21
CA GLU A 267 31.19 -32.94 12.44
C GLU A 267 30.80 -31.45 12.39
N VAL A 268 31.26 -30.68 11.39
CA VAL A 268 31.01 -29.23 11.33
C VAL A 268 30.06 -28.87 10.19
N VAL A 269 28.78 -28.66 10.53
CA VAL A 269 27.77 -28.16 9.58
C VAL A 269 27.59 -26.65 9.75
N VAL A 270 27.87 -25.88 8.71
CA VAL A 270 27.67 -24.42 8.71
C VAL A 270 26.30 -24.08 8.11
N TYR A 271 25.38 -23.59 8.94
CA TYR A 271 24.06 -23.14 8.51
C TYR A 271 24.05 -21.63 8.23
N ARG A 272 23.70 -21.23 7.00
CA ARG A 272 23.41 -19.83 6.67
C ARG A 272 21.90 -19.61 6.66
N ILE A 273 21.40 -18.99 7.72
CA ILE A 273 20.00 -18.53 7.78
C ILE A 273 19.91 -17.20 7.01
N THR A 274 19.15 -17.18 5.92
CA THR A 274 18.94 -15.97 5.11
C THR A 274 17.46 -15.60 5.15
N GLY A 275 17.14 -14.39 5.60
CA GLY A 275 15.76 -13.91 5.74
C GLY A 275 15.54 -13.00 6.95
N ALA A 276 14.31 -12.51 7.13
CA ALA A 276 13.93 -11.71 8.29
C ALA A 276 13.64 -12.61 9.49
N LEU A 277 14.41 -12.44 10.57
CA LEU A 277 14.25 -13.20 11.81
C LEU A 277 13.23 -12.51 12.74
N PHE A 278 12.00 -13.02 12.77
CA PHE A 278 10.94 -12.58 13.70
C PHE A 278 10.09 -13.77 14.15
N PHE A 279 9.16 -13.55 15.08
CA PHE A 279 8.37 -14.64 15.71
C PHE A 279 7.69 -15.58 14.69
N GLY A 280 7.18 -15.04 13.57
CA GLY A 280 6.53 -15.81 12.52
C GLY A 280 7.45 -16.71 11.68
N ALA A 281 8.77 -16.53 11.76
CA ALA A 281 9.76 -17.39 11.09
C ALA A 281 10.21 -18.58 11.96
N THR A 282 9.81 -18.63 13.24
CA THR A 282 10.24 -19.67 14.19
C THR A 282 9.79 -21.07 13.77
N ALA A 283 8.58 -21.22 13.25
CA ALA A 283 8.05 -22.49 12.74
C ALA A 283 8.86 -23.03 11.55
N SER A 284 9.25 -22.15 10.61
CA SER A 284 10.07 -22.52 9.44
C SER A 284 11.50 -22.93 9.82
N ILE A 285 12.04 -22.34 10.89
CA ILE A 285 13.35 -22.74 11.45
C ILE A 285 13.25 -24.12 12.11
N GLY A 286 12.13 -24.40 12.79
CA GLY A 286 11.87 -25.70 13.42
C GLY A 286 11.71 -26.85 12.41
N SER A 287 10.96 -26.64 11.32
CA SER A 287 10.73 -27.68 10.31
C SER A 287 11.98 -28.08 9.52
N GLY A 288 12.93 -27.15 9.33
CA GLY A 288 14.22 -27.49 8.72
C GLY A 288 15.05 -28.46 9.56
N ARG A 289 14.86 -28.47 10.88
CA ARG A 289 15.54 -29.39 11.80
C ARG A 289 14.98 -30.81 11.70
N ASP A 290 13.65 -30.97 11.58
CA ASP A 290 13.01 -32.28 11.61
C ASP A 290 13.29 -33.08 10.30
N GLN A 291 13.41 -32.40 9.15
CA GLN A 291 13.85 -33.03 7.88
C GLN A 291 15.32 -33.48 7.87
N LEU A 292 16.16 -32.97 8.77
CA LEU A 292 17.59 -33.30 8.87
C LEU A 292 17.91 -34.15 10.11
N GLY A 293 16.91 -34.38 10.98
CA GLY A 293 17.01 -35.19 12.20
C GLY A 293 16.96 -36.70 11.96
N ASP A 294 16.31 -37.14 10.89
CA ASP A 294 16.06 -38.57 10.66
C ASP A 294 17.24 -39.32 9.99
N ASP A 295 18.14 -38.66 9.27
CA ASP A 295 19.15 -39.36 8.45
C ASP A 295 20.56 -39.48 9.05
N ARG A 296 20.86 -38.89 10.22
CA ARG A 296 22.24 -38.99 10.82
C ARG A 296 22.34 -39.13 12.34
N TRP A 297 21.26 -39.00 13.10
CA TRP A 297 21.37 -38.92 14.56
C TRP A 297 21.46 -40.27 15.30
N LEU A 298 21.37 -41.40 14.61
CA LEU A 298 21.36 -42.73 15.26
C LEU A 298 22.73 -43.45 15.34
N THR A 299 23.81 -42.90 14.76
CA THR A 299 25.11 -43.62 14.79
C THR A 299 26.35 -42.83 15.15
N ASP A 300 26.37 -41.49 15.17
CA ASP A 300 27.54 -40.79 15.70
C ASP A 300 27.21 -39.40 16.23
N THR A 301 27.62 -39.12 17.47
CA THR A 301 27.39 -37.83 18.14
C THR A 301 28.63 -36.95 17.97
N PRO A 302 28.56 -35.82 17.22
CA PRO A 302 29.72 -34.96 17.03
C PRO A 302 30.10 -34.28 18.34
N LYS A 303 31.39 -34.32 18.70
CA LYS A 303 31.86 -33.90 20.03
C LYS A 303 32.06 -32.39 20.15
N HIS A 304 32.14 -31.62 19.07
CA HIS A 304 32.43 -30.19 19.11
C HIS A 304 31.49 -29.35 18.23
N PHE A 305 30.56 -28.63 18.88
CA PHE A 305 29.71 -27.65 18.22
C PHE A 305 30.34 -26.25 18.27
N ARG A 306 30.79 -25.72 17.14
CA ARG A 306 31.28 -24.33 17.04
C ARG A 306 30.35 -23.52 16.13
N SER A 307 29.48 -22.72 16.76
CA SER A 307 28.61 -21.80 16.05
C SER A 307 29.40 -20.58 15.55
N VAL A 308 29.61 -20.48 14.23
CA VAL A 308 30.19 -19.29 13.58
C VAL A 308 29.08 -18.59 12.81
N TYR A 309 28.60 -17.45 13.33
CA TYR A 309 27.63 -16.59 12.65
C TYR A 309 28.34 -15.45 11.91
N PRO A 310 28.51 -15.50 10.59
CA PRO A 310 28.76 -14.28 9.83
C PRO A 310 27.42 -13.53 9.67
N VAL A 311 27.10 -12.67 10.64
CA VAL A 311 25.96 -11.74 10.54
C VAL A 311 26.31 -10.65 9.52
N ARG A 312 26.02 -10.89 8.24
CA ARG A 312 25.97 -9.82 7.23
C ARG A 312 24.55 -9.69 6.71
N HIS A 313 23.98 -8.52 6.94
CA HIS A 313 22.64 -8.05 6.55
C HIS A 313 21.45 -8.78 7.18
N ILE A 314 21.10 -8.39 8.42
CA ILE A 314 19.73 -8.49 8.95
C ILE A 314 19.17 -7.06 8.89
N PRO A 315 18.06 -6.78 8.16
CA PRO A 315 17.36 -5.51 8.30
C PRO A 315 16.82 -5.41 9.74
N GLU A 316 17.22 -4.38 10.48
CA GLU A 316 16.72 -4.12 11.83
C GLU A 316 15.24 -3.71 11.75
N THR A 317 14.35 -4.59 12.20
CA THR A 317 12.91 -4.24 12.34
C THR A 317 12.30 -4.59 13.69
N ASP A 318 13.07 -5.05 14.69
CA ASP A 318 12.51 -5.15 16.05
C ASP A 318 13.56 -5.05 17.16
N HIS A 319 13.18 -4.37 18.24
CA HIS A 319 14.03 -3.95 19.35
C HIS A 319 14.84 -5.11 19.96
N GLY A 320 16.07 -4.80 20.40
CA GLY A 320 17.14 -5.72 20.86
C GLY A 320 16.83 -6.70 22.00
N HIS A 321 15.57 -6.85 22.39
CA HIS A 321 15.07 -7.93 23.24
C HIS A 321 14.85 -9.23 22.42
N PHE A 322 14.34 -9.14 21.19
CA PHE A 322 14.08 -10.31 20.34
C PHE A 322 15.34 -10.98 19.81
N ARG A 323 16.38 -10.20 19.48
CA ARG A 323 17.71 -10.75 19.12
C ARG A 323 18.27 -11.60 20.27
N ARG A 324 18.07 -11.18 21.52
CA ARG A 324 18.49 -11.96 22.71
C ARG A 324 17.66 -13.22 22.90
N ILE A 325 16.36 -13.18 22.64
CA ILE A 325 15.50 -14.38 22.74
C ILE A 325 15.80 -15.37 21.62
N ALA A 326 15.94 -14.91 20.36
CA ALA A 326 16.29 -15.77 19.24
C ALA A 326 17.67 -16.41 19.41
N VAL A 327 18.69 -15.63 19.82
CA VAL A 327 20.03 -16.15 20.13
C VAL A 327 19.99 -17.11 21.33
N ARG A 328 19.22 -16.80 22.40
CA ARG A 328 19.06 -17.71 23.56
C ARG A 328 18.29 -18.98 23.22
N HIS A 329 17.32 -18.92 22.32
CA HIS A 329 16.59 -20.10 21.87
C HIS A 329 17.55 -21.00 21.09
N VAL A 330 18.30 -20.44 20.13
CA VAL A 330 19.32 -21.18 19.37
C VAL A 330 20.47 -21.69 20.27
N GLN A 331 20.88 -20.96 21.30
CA GLN A 331 21.85 -21.44 22.29
C GLN A 331 21.29 -22.51 23.24
N ARG A 332 19.98 -22.51 23.54
CA ARG A 332 19.33 -23.61 24.28
C ARG A 332 19.16 -24.88 23.44
N PHE A 333 19.18 -24.77 22.11
CA PHE A 333 19.20 -25.92 21.20
C PHE A 333 20.55 -26.65 21.13
N CYS A 334 21.59 -26.16 21.83
CA CYS A 334 22.88 -26.82 21.90
C CYS A 334 23.42 -26.77 23.35
N PRO A 335 23.29 -27.85 24.14
CA PRO A 335 23.81 -27.85 25.50
C PRO A 335 25.33 -27.73 25.46
N ALA A 336 25.87 -26.69 26.10
CA ALA A 336 27.31 -26.48 26.22
C ALA A 336 27.94 -27.62 27.03
N THR A 337 28.65 -28.53 26.37
CA THR A 337 29.58 -29.44 27.03
C THR A 337 30.83 -28.66 27.44
N GLY A 338 31.18 -28.79 28.74
CA GLY A 338 32.06 -27.88 29.46
C GLY A 338 33.50 -27.82 28.95
N ARG A 339 34.07 -26.60 28.95
CA ARG A 339 35.51 -26.36 28.84
C ARG A 339 36.19 -26.78 30.16
N SER A 340 36.99 -27.83 30.12
CA SER A 340 38.07 -28.02 31.10
C SER A 340 39.21 -27.05 30.77
N ARG A 341 39.61 -26.24 31.74
CA ARG A 341 40.84 -25.44 31.71
C ARG A 341 42.01 -26.36 32.04
N ALA A 342 42.99 -26.45 31.15
CA ALA A 342 44.37 -26.66 31.56
C ALA A 342 45.31 -26.10 30.47
N SER A 343 46.14 -25.16 30.91
CA SER A 343 47.41 -24.75 30.32
C SER A 343 48.45 -24.94 31.43
N PRO A 344 49.75 -25.06 31.14
CA PRO A 344 50.43 -24.97 29.85
C PRO A 344 50.70 -26.31 29.16
#